data_AF-A0A1Y5CZ19-F1
#
_entry.id   AF-A0A1Y5CZ19-F1
#
_cell.length_a   1.000
_cell.length_b   1.000
_cell.length_c   1.000
_cell.angle_alpha   90.00
_cell.angle_beta   90.00
_cell.angle_gamma   90.00
#
_symmetry.space_group_name_H-M   'P 1'
#
loop_
_entity.id
_entity.type
_entity.pdbx_description
1 polymer ?
#
loop_
_entity_poly.entity_id
_entity_poly.type
_entity_poly.pdbx_seq_one_letter_code
_entity_poly.pdbx_strand_id
1 'polypeptide(L)'
;MGRVIFIAILIMTTSACVPTSYEPLQEQQSPLSSYWQKNISADITQFSCIVCHHSESIANNSDYVLLQNVEEDYLNKNLEMTLAYLQRSNQHGALFLGKSRGLEHTEVLELQSDKYLALQSFVEMATQQDEARSDAIAFYKENLSDDLIQDKCTLCHGEFRLAGDTRLIFVDSDMASYQDINVNRIIDYGAVSANNFDNLFLKATGTGHGGGEIIKSDSQTADLLSQFLQLLTPGSDP
;
A
#
# COMPACT_ATOMS: atom_id res chain seq x y z
N MET A 1 -56.30 29.24 41.39
CA MET A 1 -54.90 28.93 41.00
C MET A 1 -54.58 27.50 41.41
N GLY A 2 -54.32 26.61 40.44
CA GLY A 2 -53.72 25.25 40.61
C GLY A 2 -54.64 24.18 41.23
N ARG A 3 -54.71 22.93 40.79
CA ARG A 3 -53.84 22.12 39.90
C ARG A 3 -54.67 20.99 39.25
N VAL A 4 -54.50 20.81 37.94
CA VAL A 4 -54.96 19.63 37.20
C VAL A 4 -53.93 18.51 37.41
N ILE A 5 -54.39 17.31 37.78
CA ILE A 5 -53.55 16.12 37.93
C ILE A 5 -53.47 15.44 36.57
N PHE A 6 -52.31 15.52 35.92
CA PHE A 6 -51.99 14.73 34.73
C PHE A 6 -51.25 13.46 35.16
N ILE A 7 -51.84 12.30 34.86
CA ILE A 7 -51.17 11.01 34.89
C ILE A 7 -50.32 10.92 33.62
N ALA A 8 -49.00 11.03 33.76
CA ALA A 8 -48.06 10.80 32.68
C ALA A 8 -47.67 9.31 32.66
N ILE A 9 -48.04 8.63 31.58
CA ILE A 9 -47.60 7.28 31.24
C ILE A 9 -46.11 7.35 30.89
N LEU A 10 -45.31 6.57 31.61
CA LEU A 10 -43.87 6.42 31.38
C LEU A 10 -43.65 5.52 30.15
N ILE A 11 -43.38 6.10 28.99
CA ILE A 11 -42.84 5.37 27.84
C ILE A 11 -41.32 5.39 27.98
N MET A 12 -40.73 4.25 28.33
CA MET A 12 -39.28 4.06 28.25
C MET A 12 -38.89 3.96 26.79
N THR A 13 -38.51 5.09 26.18
CA THR A 13 -37.72 5.06 24.94
C THR A 13 -36.29 4.72 25.34
N THR A 14 -35.87 3.48 25.10
CA THR A 14 -34.45 3.14 25.09
C THR A 14 -33.80 3.89 23.94
N SER A 15 -33.24 5.06 24.25
CA SER A 15 -32.36 5.78 23.35
C SER A 15 -31.13 4.91 23.15
N ALA A 16 -31.08 4.18 22.04
CA ALA A 16 -29.86 3.53 21.60
C ALA A 16 -28.84 4.65 21.36
N CYS A 17 -27.84 4.75 22.24
CA CYS A 17 -26.68 5.59 22.01
C CYS A 17 -25.99 5.10 20.73
N VAL A 18 -26.17 5.81 19.63
CA VAL A 18 -25.30 5.70 18.46
C VAL A 18 -23.94 6.23 18.90
N PRO A 19 -22.85 5.46 18.85
CA PRO A 19 -21.53 5.96 19.19
C PRO A 19 -21.13 6.96 18.09
N THR A 20 -21.26 8.25 18.37
CA THR A 20 -20.65 9.31 17.56
C THR A 20 -19.22 9.50 18.01
N SER A 21 -18.38 8.53 17.68
CA SER A 21 -16.94 8.72 17.60
C SER A 21 -16.46 7.83 16.47
N TYR A 22 -16.35 8.40 15.28
CA TYR A 22 -15.39 7.91 14.32
C TYR A 22 -14.02 8.10 14.99
N GLU A 23 -13.55 7.08 15.70
CA GLU A 23 -12.11 6.90 15.84
C GLU A 23 -11.56 6.85 14.42
N PRO A 24 -10.55 7.65 14.06
CA PRO A 24 -9.80 7.42 12.85
C PRO A 24 -9.29 5.98 12.94
N LEU A 25 -9.72 5.12 12.02
CA LEU A 25 -9.09 3.82 11.85
C LEU A 25 -7.59 4.08 11.72
N GLN A 26 -6.79 3.60 12.68
CA GLN A 26 -5.33 3.64 12.56
C GLN A 26 -4.99 3.04 11.20
N GLU A 27 -4.39 3.84 10.34
CA GLU A 27 -3.87 3.42 9.05
C GLU A 27 -2.93 2.25 9.32
N GLN A 28 -3.36 1.05 8.95
CA GLN A 28 -2.64 -0.17 9.30
C GLN A 28 -1.32 -0.16 8.53
N GLN A 29 -0.23 0.15 9.24
CA GLN A 29 1.12 0.21 8.69
C GLN A 29 1.45 -1.10 7.97
N SER A 30 1.95 -1.00 6.73
CA SER A 30 2.36 -2.16 5.94
C SER A 30 3.40 -3.00 6.69
N PRO A 31 3.49 -4.33 6.46
CA PRO A 31 4.52 -5.17 7.06
C PRO A 31 5.95 -4.63 6.87
N LEU A 32 6.22 -4.02 5.71
CA LEU A 32 7.50 -3.39 5.41
C LEU A 32 7.75 -2.14 6.28
N SER A 33 6.77 -1.26 6.45
CA SER A 33 6.89 -0.07 7.31
C SER A 33 7.05 -0.45 8.79
N SER A 34 6.33 -1.49 9.24
CA SER A 34 6.50 -2.06 10.58
C SER A 34 7.89 -2.64 10.79
N TYR A 35 8.41 -3.37 9.79
CA TYR A 35 9.77 -3.93 9.84
C TYR A 35 10.83 -2.84 9.85
N TRP A 36 10.66 -1.81 9.02
CA TRP A 36 11.54 -0.64 8.98
C TRP A 36 11.64 0.05 10.34
N GLN A 37 10.49 0.39 10.93
CA GLN A 37 10.44 1.07 12.21
C GLN A 37 11.11 0.26 13.32
N LYS A 38 10.89 -1.06 13.31
CA LYS A 38 11.36 -1.95 14.36
C LYS A 38 12.84 -2.31 14.24
N ASN A 39 13.35 -2.56 13.03
CA ASN A 39 14.65 -3.22 12.84
C ASN A 39 15.68 -2.38 12.09
N ILE A 40 15.26 -1.33 11.35
CA ILE A 40 16.13 -0.63 10.41
C ILE A 40 16.37 0.82 10.82
N SER A 41 15.30 1.56 11.14
CA SER A 41 15.38 3.01 11.31
C SER A 41 16.38 3.41 12.39
N ALA A 42 16.16 3.00 13.65
CA ALA A 42 17.02 3.40 14.77
C ALA A 42 18.41 2.74 14.73
N ASP A 43 18.45 1.42 14.61
CA ASP A 43 19.68 0.64 14.89
C ASP A 43 20.67 0.58 13.72
N ILE A 44 20.21 0.88 12.51
CA ILE A 44 21.02 0.83 11.29
C ILE A 44 21.10 2.21 10.67
N THR A 45 19.98 2.82 10.26
CA THR A 45 20.08 4.09 9.53
C THR A 45 20.52 5.23 10.43
N GLN A 46 19.88 5.42 11.59
CA GLN A 46 20.21 6.50 12.53
C GLN A 46 21.47 6.23 13.35
N PHE A 47 21.92 4.98 13.43
CA PHE A 47 23.13 4.64 14.18
C PHE A 47 24.38 4.55 13.30
N SER A 48 24.28 3.85 12.17
CA SER A 48 25.43 3.53 11.31
C SER A 48 25.50 4.40 10.06
N CYS A 49 24.38 4.60 9.36
CA CYS A 49 24.40 5.26 8.04
C CYS A 49 24.38 6.78 8.14
N ILE A 50 23.60 7.34 9.07
CA ILE A 50 23.32 8.77 9.16
C ILE A 50 24.61 9.57 9.28
N VAL A 51 25.61 9.06 10.02
CA VAL A 51 26.91 9.70 10.26
C VAL A 51 27.56 10.22 8.97
N CYS A 52 27.35 9.52 7.86
CA CYS A 52 27.85 9.93 6.55
C CYS A 52 26.75 10.39 5.59
N HIS A 53 25.48 10.03 5.81
CA HIS A 53 24.35 10.26 4.90
C HIS A 53 23.27 11.19 5.47
N HIS A 54 23.62 12.41 5.89
CA HIS A 54 22.68 13.50 6.14
C HIS A 54 23.08 14.77 5.35
N SER A 55 22.25 15.81 5.38
CA SER A 55 22.43 17.03 4.56
C SER A 55 23.74 17.80 4.81
N GLU A 56 24.37 17.61 5.97
CA GLU A 56 25.59 18.31 6.38
C GLU A 56 26.82 17.38 6.47
N SER A 57 26.66 16.10 6.15
CA SER A 57 27.75 15.11 6.22
C SER A 57 28.48 14.93 4.88
N ILE A 58 29.49 14.06 4.89
CA ILE A 58 30.39 13.84 3.75
C ILE A 58 29.69 13.28 2.49
N ALA A 59 28.58 12.56 2.65
CA ALA A 59 27.80 12.01 1.53
C ALA A 59 26.50 12.78 1.24
N ASN A 60 26.44 14.07 1.59
CA ASN A 60 25.26 14.92 1.39
C ASN A 60 24.85 15.13 -0.09
N ASN A 61 25.75 14.85 -1.05
CA ASN A 61 25.47 14.89 -2.49
C ASN A 61 25.26 13.50 -3.10
N SER A 62 25.12 12.45 -2.27
CA SER A 62 24.80 11.11 -2.76
C SER A 62 23.30 10.98 -3.06
N ASP A 63 22.94 9.92 -3.78
CA ASP A 63 21.55 9.56 -4.07
C ASP A 63 20.77 9.03 -2.85
N TYR A 64 21.41 8.98 -1.68
CA TYR A 64 20.85 8.48 -0.44
C TYR A 64 21.23 9.41 0.72
N VAL A 65 20.34 10.35 1.05
CA VAL A 65 20.55 11.36 2.10
C VAL A 65 19.37 11.30 3.05
N LEU A 66 19.63 10.89 4.28
CA LEU A 66 18.64 10.66 5.33
C LEU A 66 18.43 11.92 6.17
N LEU A 67 17.23 12.02 6.73
CA LEU A 67 16.90 12.95 7.80
C LEU A 67 17.37 12.40 9.14
N GLN A 68 17.87 13.30 9.98
CA GLN A 68 18.22 12.98 11.37
C GLN A 68 16.95 12.81 12.20
N ASN A 69 17.01 12.04 13.29
CA ASN A 69 15.85 11.77 14.16
C ASN A 69 15.26 12.98 14.89
N VAL A 70 15.91 14.14 14.80
CA VAL A 70 15.40 15.43 15.28
C VAL A 70 14.42 16.08 14.32
N GLU A 71 14.41 15.65 13.05
CA GLU A 71 13.53 16.18 12.02
C GLU A 71 12.13 15.58 12.12
N GLU A 72 11.12 16.40 11.79
CA GLU A 72 9.74 15.93 11.75
C GLU A 72 9.56 14.87 10.67
N ASP A 73 8.88 13.79 11.07
CA ASP A 73 8.53 12.67 10.19
C ASP A 73 9.74 11.97 9.56
N TYR A 74 10.92 12.04 10.21
CA TYR A 74 12.14 11.40 9.71
C TYR A 74 11.95 9.90 9.46
N LEU A 75 11.10 9.23 10.24
CA LEU A 75 10.92 7.79 10.15
C LEU A 75 10.28 7.37 8.83
N ASN A 76 9.18 8.03 8.42
CA ASN A 76 8.49 7.73 7.17
C ASN A 76 9.28 8.28 5.98
N LYS A 77 9.80 9.50 6.07
CA LYS A 77 10.60 10.10 4.98
C LYS A 77 11.87 9.29 4.69
N ASN A 78 12.55 8.79 5.71
CA ASN A 78 13.72 7.93 5.49
C ASN A 78 13.32 6.59 4.88
N LEU A 79 12.17 6.01 5.26
CA LEU A 79 11.65 4.82 4.58
C LEU A 79 11.42 5.11 3.09
N GLU A 80 10.71 6.19 2.77
CA GLU A 80 10.47 6.60 1.38
C GLU A 80 11.77 6.81 0.60
N MET A 81 12.77 7.46 1.20
CA MET A 81 14.09 7.66 0.59
C MET A 81 14.83 6.35 0.35
N THR A 82 14.80 5.42 1.32
CA THR A 82 15.42 4.10 1.15
C THR A 82 14.72 3.29 0.09
N LEU A 83 13.38 3.27 0.06
CA LEU A 83 12.62 2.57 -0.99
C LEU A 83 12.90 3.18 -2.36
N ALA A 84 12.89 4.51 -2.48
CA ALA A 84 13.23 5.20 -3.71
C ALA A 84 14.63 4.82 -4.19
N TYR A 85 15.63 4.77 -3.30
CA TYR A 85 16.98 4.31 -3.65
C TYR A 85 17.00 2.86 -4.15
N LEU A 86 16.35 1.94 -3.42
CA LEU A 86 16.32 0.51 -3.76
C LEU A 86 15.60 0.24 -5.08
N GLN A 87 14.56 1.02 -5.40
CA GLN A 87 13.72 0.88 -6.59
C GLN A 87 14.28 1.58 -7.82
N ARG A 88 15.40 2.32 -7.72
CA ARG A 88 16.03 2.96 -8.90
C ARG A 88 16.46 1.95 -9.96
N SER A 89 16.88 0.75 -9.56
CA SER A 89 17.07 -0.39 -10.44
C SER A 89 17.13 -1.69 -9.66
N ASN A 90 16.94 -2.82 -10.33
CA ASN A 90 17.11 -4.16 -9.77
C ASN A 90 18.51 -4.45 -9.18
N GLN A 91 19.51 -3.62 -9.46
CA GLN A 91 20.87 -3.74 -8.91
C GLN A 91 21.05 -3.00 -7.57
N HIS A 92 20.17 -2.03 -7.24
CA HIS A 92 20.38 -1.16 -6.09
C HIS A 92 20.27 -1.90 -4.75
N GLY A 93 19.46 -2.96 -4.65
CA GLY A 93 19.45 -3.82 -3.46
C GLY A 93 20.80 -4.47 -3.19
N ALA A 94 21.39 -5.09 -4.21
CA ALA A 94 22.72 -5.71 -4.10
C ALA A 94 23.82 -4.66 -3.83
N LEU A 95 23.73 -3.48 -4.46
CA LEU A 95 24.64 -2.37 -4.21
C LEU A 95 24.53 -1.86 -2.76
N PHE A 96 23.32 -1.71 -2.23
CA PHE A 96 23.07 -1.24 -0.88
C PHE A 96 23.70 -2.17 0.17
N LEU A 97 23.43 -3.48 0.05
CA LEU A 97 24.00 -4.51 0.91
C LEU A 97 25.52 -4.63 0.74
N GLY A 98 26.02 -4.50 -0.49
CA GLY A 98 27.45 -4.51 -0.78
C GLY A 98 28.18 -3.35 -0.10
N LYS A 99 27.65 -2.12 -0.23
CA LYS A 99 28.24 -0.93 0.36
C LYS A 99 28.18 -0.94 1.89
N SER A 100 27.10 -1.44 2.49
CA SER A 100 27.01 -1.50 3.96
C SER A 100 28.08 -2.37 4.60
N ARG A 101 28.55 -3.41 3.89
CA ARG A 101 29.63 -4.32 4.32
C ARG A 101 31.01 -3.96 3.75
N GLY A 102 31.19 -2.73 3.28
CA GLY A 102 32.50 -2.21 2.88
C GLY A 102 32.95 -2.51 1.45
N LEU A 103 32.07 -3.00 0.56
CA LEU A 103 32.42 -3.13 -0.86
C LEU A 103 32.34 -1.75 -1.53
N GLU A 104 33.47 -1.23 -1.98
CA GLU A 104 33.57 0.11 -2.63
C GLU A 104 32.94 1.21 -1.75
N HIS A 105 33.04 1.05 -0.43
CA HIS A 105 32.51 1.92 0.62
C HIS A 105 33.20 1.60 1.95
N THR A 106 33.07 2.47 2.95
CA THR A 106 33.48 2.14 4.33
C THR A 106 32.56 1.07 4.90
N GLU A 107 33.12 0.03 5.54
CA GLU A 107 32.33 -0.96 6.26
C GLU A 107 31.61 -0.29 7.45
N VAL A 108 30.28 -0.40 7.46
CA VAL A 108 29.44 0.15 8.54
C VAL A 108 28.64 -0.94 9.26
N LEU A 109 28.51 -2.11 8.63
CA LEU A 109 27.91 -3.32 9.18
C LEU A 109 28.83 -4.51 8.92
N GLU A 110 29.13 -5.26 9.97
CA GLU A 110 29.87 -6.53 9.86
C GLU A 110 29.01 -7.57 9.14
N LEU A 111 29.61 -8.32 8.22
CA LEU A 111 28.94 -9.41 7.51
C LEU A 111 28.43 -10.46 8.51
N GLN A 112 27.18 -10.91 8.34
CA GLN A 112 26.48 -11.85 9.24
C GLN A 112 26.11 -11.29 10.64
N SER A 113 26.36 -10.01 10.93
CA SER A 113 25.81 -9.39 12.13
C SER A 113 24.27 -9.33 12.08
N ASP A 114 23.61 -9.34 13.23
CA ASP A 114 22.14 -9.21 13.31
C ASP A 114 21.63 -7.98 12.54
N LYS A 115 22.39 -6.87 12.58
CA LYS A 115 22.08 -5.66 11.83
C LYS A 115 22.19 -5.86 10.32
N TYR A 116 23.23 -6.53 9.85
CA TYR A 116 23.37 -6.84 8.42
C TYR A 116 22.27 -7.79 7.93
N LEU A 117 21.92 -8.82 8.73
CA LEU A 117 20.84 -9.74 8.41
C LEU A 117 19.48 -9.02 8.40
N ALA A 118 19.23 -8.12 9.34
CA ALA A 118 18.04 -7.29 9.33
C ALA A 118 17.97 -6.40 8.07
N LEU A 119 19.08 -5.77 7.69
CA LEU A 119 19.16 -5.00 6.44
C LEU A 119 18.89 -5.86 5.21
N GLN A 120 19.44 -7.08 5.17
CA GLN A 120 19.22 -8.04 4.10
C GLN A 120 17.73 -8.39 3.96
N SER A 121 17.07 -8.75 5.07
CA SER A 121 15.64 -9.05 5.06
C SER A 121 14.81 -7.85 4.63
N PHE A 122 15.14 -6.64 5.08
CA PHE A 122 14.44 -5.43 4.62
C PHE A 122 14.60 -5.20 3.12
N VAL A 123 15.83 -5.35 2.59
CA VAL A 123 16.09 -5.22 1.15
C VAL A 123 15.32 -6.27 0.36
N GLU A 124 15.34 -7.54 0.79
CA GLU A 124 14.54 -8.60 0.17
C GLU A 124 13.05 -8.27 0.16
N MET A 125 12.49 -7.86 1.30
CA MET A 125 11.07 -7.48 1.39
C MET A 125 10.75 -6.31 0.45
N ALA A 126 11.64 -5.32 0.36
CA ALA A 126 11.46 -4.14 -0.50
C ALA A 126 11.60 -4.45 -1.99
N THR A 127 12.53 -5.33 -2.39
CA THR A 127 12.75 -5.68 -3.79
C THR A 127 11.77 -6.74 -4.29
N GLN A 128 11.36 -7.70 -3.46
CA GLN A 128 10.31 -8.66 -3.81
C GLN A 128 8.97 -7.95 -4.03
N GLN A 129 8.66 -6.92 -3.24
CA GLN A 129 7.47 -6.10 -3.46
C GLN A 129 7.48 -5.42 -4.83
N ASP A 130 8.65 -5.01 -5.33
CA ASP A 130 8.80 -4.37 -6.64
C ASP A 130 8.65 -5.37 -7.80
N GLU A 131 9.27 -6.55 -7.68
CA GLU A 131 9.11 -7.64 -8.65
C GLU A 131 7.65 -8.10 -8.73
N ALA A 132 7.01 -8.37 -7.59
CA ALA A 132 5.61 -8.75 -7.52
C ALA A 132 4.68 -7.68 -8.11
N ARG A 133 4.98 -6.39 -7.87
CA ARG A 133 4.25 -5.27 -8.48
C ARG A 133 4.43 -5.24 -9.99
N SER A 134 5.66 -5.41 -10.49
CA SER A 134 5.95 -5.44 -11.93
C SER A 134 5.21 -6.59 -12.62
N ASP A 135 5.24 -7.78 -12.03
CA ASP A 135 4.54 -8.96 -12.52
C ASP A 135 3.02 -8.77 -12.50
N ALA A 136 2.47 -8.19 -11.43
CA ALA A 136 1.05 -7.85 -11.35
C ALA A 136 0.63 -6.85 -12.44
N ILE A 137 1.45 -5.83 -12.71
CA ILE A 137 1.19 -4.84 -13.77
C ILE A 137 1.21 -5.51 -15.15
N ALA A 138 2.19 -6.36 -15.42
CA ALA A 138 2.27 -7.09 -16.68
C ALA A 138 1.05 -8.01 -16.85
N PHE A 139 0.73 -8.78 -15.80
CA PHE A 139 -0.42 -9.68 -15.76
C PHE A 139 -1.74 -8.94 -16.00
N TYR A 140 -1.95 -7.80 -15.33
CA TYR A 140 -3.12 -6.95 -15.52
C TYR A 140 -3.29 -6.51 -16.98
N LYS A 141 -2.21 -6.00 -17.58
CA LYS A 141 -2.22 -5.47 -18.95
C LYS A 141 -2.61 -6.55 -19.96
N GLU A 142 -2.12 -7.76 -19.75
CA GLU A 142 -2.37 -8.90 -20.62
C GLU A 142 -3.76 -9.52 -20.41
N ASN A 143 -4.26 -9.58 -19.17
CA ASN A 143 -5.40 -10.45 -18.84
C ASN A 143 -6.66 -9.74 -18.36
N LEU A 144 -6.57 -8.50 -17.86
CA LEU A 144 -7.69 -7.83 -17.17
C LEU A 144 -8.03 -6.47 -17.74
N SER A 145 -7.06 -5.77 -18.33
CA SER A 145 -7.25 -4.42 -18.87
C SER A 145 -8.47 -4.34 -19.78
N ASP A 146 -8.51 -5.17 -20.82
CA ASP A 146 -9.52 -5.00 -21.86
C ASP A 146 -10.81 -5.75 -21.51
N ASP A 147 -10.71 -7.03 -21.15
CA ASP A 147 -11.85 -7.93 -20.95
C ASP A 147 -12.63 -7.69 -19.65
N LEU A 148 -12.01 -7.10 -18.62
CA LEU A 148 -12.67 -6.78 -17.36
C LEU A 148 -12.81 -5.27 -17.17
N ILE A 149 -11.70 -4.54 -17.16
CA ILE A 149 -11.73 -3.14 -16.77
C ILE A 149 -12.41 -2.29 -17.86
N GLN A 150 -11.95 -2.37 -19.10
CA GLN A 150 -12.52 -1.59 -20.20
C GLN A 150 -13.93 -2.07 -20.61
N ASP A 151 -14.17 -3.38 -20.67
CA ASP A 151 -15.47 -3.92 -21.10
C ASP A 151 -16.56 -3.73 -20.02
N LYS A 152 -16.22 -3.84 -18.73
CA LYS A 152 -17.21 -3.93 -17.66
C LYS A 152 -17.12 -2.83 -16.63
N CYS A 153 -15.92 -2.57 -16.09
CA CYS A 153 -15.78 -1.71 -14.94
C CYS A 153 -15.90 -0.23 -15.30
N THR A 154 -15.28 0.22 -16.40
CA THR A 154 -15.33 1.62 -16.84
C THR A 154 -16.77 2.09 -17.05
N LEU A 155 -17.70 1.22 -17.50
CA LEU A 155 -19.12 1.56 -17.76
C LEU A 155 -19.80 2.29 -16.59
N CYS A 156 -19.42 1.94 -15.36
CA CYS A 156 -19.91 2.61 -14.15
C CYS A 156 -18.81 3.43 -13.47
N HIS A 157 -17.58 2.93 -13.44
CA HIS A 157 -16.43 3.53 -12.77
C HIS A 157 -15.63 4.41 -13.73
N GLY A 158 -16.23 5.52 -14.16
CA GLY A 158 -15.56 6.57 -14.91
C GLY A 158 -15.98 7.93 -14.38
N GLU A 159 -15.25 8.97 -14.79
CA GLU A 159 -15.61 10.34 -14.42
C GLU A 159 -17.02 10.65 -14.94
N PHE A 160 -17.88 11.20 -14.07
CA PHE A 160 -19.30 11.50 -14.35
C PHE A 160 -20.19 10.29 -14.67
N ARG A 161 -19.76 9.05 -14.40
CA ARG A 161 -20.58 7.84 -14.53
C ARG A 161 -21.22 7.45 -13.20
N LEU A 162 -22.04 6.39 -13.20
CA LEU A 162 -22.87 5.99 -12.06
C LEU A 162 -22.08 5.79 -10.75
N ALA A 163 -20.84 5.31 -10.84
CA ALA A 163 -19.92 5.10 -9.71
C ALA A 163 -18.79 6.14 -9.70
N GLY A 164 -19.01 7.31 -10.30
CA GLY A 164 -18.05 8.41 -10.45
C GLY A 164 -17.58 9.04 -9.14
N ASP A 165 -18.32 8.84 -8.04
CA ASP A 165 -17.98 9.34 -6.70
C ASP A 165 -17.27 8.29 -5.83
N THR A 166 -16.90 7.13 -6.40
CA THR A 166 -16.19 6.07 -5.67
C THR A 166 -14.67 6.26 -5.69
N ARG A 167 -13.95 5.51 -4.85
CA ARG A 167 -12.47 5.55 -4.79
C ARG A 167 -11.77 4.91 -5.99
N LEU A 168 -12.50 4.14 -6.79
CA LEU A 168 -11.99 3.50 -8.01
C LEU A 168 -12.67 4.15 -9.21
N ILE A 169 -11.96 5.07 -9.84
CA ILE A 169 -12.38 5.68 -11.11
C ILE A 169 -11.43 5.16 -12.17
N PHE A 170 -11.90 4.71 -13.32
CA PHE A 170 -11.07 4.27 -14.44
C PHE A 170 -11.14 5.29 -15.58
N VAL A 171 -10.14 5.25 -16.46
CA VAL A 171 -10.12 6.00 -17.71
C VAL A 171 -10.33 5.05 -18.88
N ASP A 172 -10.96 5.57 -19.95
CA ASP A 172 -11.24 4.82 -21.17
C ASP A 172 -9.97 4.61 -22.02
N SER A 173 -10.04 3.65 -22.95
CA SER A 173 -8.93 3.23 -23.82
C SER A 173 -8.49 4.27 -24.85
N ASP A 174 -9.25 5.36 -25.01
CA ASP A 174 -8.86 6.52 -25.82
C ASP A 174 -7.86 7.44 -25.09
N MET A 175 -7.68 7.26 -23.78
CA MET A 175 -6.65 7.95 -23.00
C MET A 175 -5.30 7.25 -23.17
N ALA A 176 -4.26 8.05 -23.48
CA ALA A 176 -2.89 7.56 -23.49
C ALA A 176 -2.54 6.94 -22.12
N SER A 177 -1.87 5.77 -22.15
CA SER A 177 -1.47 5.03 -20.94
C SER A 177 -2.64 4.60 -20.04
N TYR A 178 -3.87 4.43 -20.58
CA TYR A 178 -5.03 4.01 -19.80
C TYR A 178 -4.78 2.75 -18.96
N GLN A 179 -4.02 1.78 -19.48
CA GLN A 179 -3.70 0.55 -18.77
C GLN A 179 -2.86 0.82 -17.52
N ASP A 180 -1.83 1.67 -17.64
CA ASP A 180 -0.96 2.09 -16.55
C ASP A 180 -1.72 2.91 -15.51
N ILE A 181 -2.58 3.83 -15.95
CA ILE A 181 -3.40 4.65 -15.07
C ILE A 181 -4.34 3.75 -14.25
N ASN A 182 -5.05 2.84 -14.93
CA ASN A 182 -6.07 2.01 -14.30
C ASN A 182 -5.46 0.97 -13.34
N VAL A 183 -4.35 0.32 -13.70
CA VAL A 183 -3.70 -0.64 -12.81
C VAL A 183 -3.17 0.03 -11.55
N ASN A 184 -2.55 1.21 -11.69
CA ASN A 184 -2.04 1.94 -10.53
C ASN A 184 -3.17 2.38 -9.60
N ARG A 185 -4.34 2.77 -10.14
CA ARG A 185 -5.51 3.06 -9.29
C ARG A 185 -6.00 1.85 -8.49
N ILE A 186 -5.90 0.63 -9.04
CA ILE A 186 -6.26 -0.60 -8.30
C ILE A 186 -5.22 -0.89 -7.22
N ILE A 187 -3.93 -0.75 -7.55
CA ILE A 187 -2.82 -0.93 -6.61
C ILE A 187 -2.95 0.07 -5.45
N ASP A 188 -3.16 1.35 -5.75
CA ASP A 188 -3.33 2.42 -4.77
C ASP A 188 -4.56 2.18 -3.90
N TYR A 189 -5.67 1.73 -4.50
CA TYR A 189 -6.88 1.37 -3.76
C TYR A 189 -6.62 0.23 -2.77
N GLY A 190 -5.86 -0.79 -3.16
CA GLY A 190 -5.46 -1.89 -2.29
C GLY A 190 -4.52 -1.47 -1.16
N ALA A 191 -3.58 -0.58 -1.46
CA ALA A 191 -2.60 -0.10 -0.48
C ALA A 191 -3.23 0.61 0.72
N VAL A 192 -4.44 1.18 0.57
CA VAL A 192 -5.18 1.81 1.68
C VAL A 192 -5.61 0.80 2.76
N SER A 193 -5.87 -0.46 2.40
CA SER A 193 -6.30 -1.50 3.35
C SER A 193 -6.31 -2.86 2.67
N ALA A 194 -5.78 -3.90 3.32
CA ALA A 194 -5.83 -5.28 2.81
C ALA A 194 -7.25 -5.74 2.43
N ASN A 195 -8.27 -5.33 3.20
CA ASN A 195 -9.67 -5.61 2.90
C ASN A 195 -10.15 -5.03 1.55
N ASN A 196 -9.43 -4.06 0.96
CA ASN A 196 -9.85 -3.46 -0.30
C ASN A 196 -9.65 -4.42 -1.48
N PHE A 197 -8.63 -5.28 -1.46
CA PHE A 197 -8.50 -6.33 -2.48
C PHE A 197 -9.62 -7.36 -2.37
N ASP A 198 -9.92 -7.84 -1.15
CA ASP A 198 -11.07 -8.72 -0.91
C ASP A 198 -12.38 -8.08 -1.36
N ASN A 199 -12.58 -6.80 -1.02
CA ASN A 199 -13.75 -6.04 -1.42
C ASN A 199 -13.85 -5.88 -2.94
N LEU A 200 -12.73 -5.71 -3.65
CA LEU A 200 -12.74 -5.61 -5.11
C LEU A 200 -13.24 -6.92 -5.73
N PHE A 201 -12.71 -8.06 -5.29
CA PHE A 201 -13.14 -9.37 -5.77
C PHE A 201 -14.61 -9.66 -5.43
N LEU A 202 -15.00 -9.45 -4.17
CA LEU A 202 -16.37 -9.67 -3.70
C LEU A 202 -17.37 -8.80 -4.45
N LYS A 203 -17.05 -7.52 -4.69
CA LYS A 203 -17.93 -6.61 -5.42
C LYS A 203 -18.03 -6.97 -6.89
N ALA A 204 -16.92 -7.30 -7.56
CA ALA A 204 -16.95 -7.73 -8.95
C ALA A 204 -17.83 -9.00 -9.14
N THR A 205 -17.81 -9.90 -8.17
CA THR A 205 -18.62 -11.13 -8.13
C THR A 205 -20.02 -10.96 -7.50
N GLY A 206 -20.45 -9.72 -7.29
CA GLY A 206 -21.84 -9.38 -6.93
C GLY A 206 -22.16 -9.22 -5.45
N THR A 207 -21.18 -9.42 -4.55
CA THR A 207 -21.37 -9.23 -3.11
C THR A 207 -21.21 -7.76 -2.73
N GLY A 208 -22.32 -7.09 -2.40
CA GLY A 208 -22.32 -5.74 -1.83
C GLY A 208 -21.87 -4.64 -2.81
N HIS A 209 -21.98 -4.86 -4.12
CA HIS A 209 -21.56 -3.90 -5.15
C HIS A 209 -22.61 -2.81 -5.45
N GLY A 210 -23.89 -3.08 -5.19
CA GLY A 210 -25.00 -2.17 -5.52
C GLY A 210 -25.42 -2.23 -7.00
N GLY A 211 -24.46 -2.45 -7.92
CA GLY A 211 -24.71 -2.70 -9.35
C GLY A 211 -25.00 -4.16 -9.71
N GLY A 212 -24.99 -5.07 -8.73
CA GLY A 212 -25.12 -6.51 -8.95
C GLY A 212 -23.83 -7.20 -9.36
N GLU A 213 -23.96 -8.44 -9.82
CA GLU A 213 -22.86 -9.27 -10.34
C GLU A 213 -22.35 -8.71 -11.68
N ILE A 214 -21.04 -8.48 -11.77
CA ILE A 214 -20.37 -7.99 -12.99
C ILE A 214 -19.71 -9.15 -13.73
N ILE A 215 -19.07 -10.04 -12.97
CA ILE A 215 -18.51 -11.30 -13.46
C ILE A 215 -19.01 -12.45 -12.59
N LYS A 216 -19.25 -13.61 -13.20
CA LYS A 216 -19.61 -14.81 -12.46
C LYS A 216 -18.43 -15.28 -11.63
N SER A 217 -18.67 -15.70 -10.40
CA SER A 217 -17.63 -16.18 -9.48
C SER A 217 -16.88 -17.43 -9.98
N ASP A 218 -17.47 -18.21 -10.88
CA ASP A 218 -16.88 -19.42 -11.48
C ASP A 218 -16.31 -19.19 -12.89
N SER A 219 -16.17 -17.93 -13.30
CA SER A 219 -15.64 -17.58 -14.63
C SER A 219 -14.12 -17.48 -14.64
N GLN A 220 -13.52 -17.71 -15.82
CA GLN A 220 -12.09 -17.47 -16.05
C GLN A 220 -11.68 -16.03 -15.67
N THR A 221 -12.54 -15.03 -15.92
CA THR A 221 -12.26 -13.63 -15.54
C THR A 221 -12.17 -13.46 -14.02
N ALA A 222 -12.98 -14.19 -13.24
CA ALA A 222 -12.86 -14.19 -11.78
C ALA A 222 -11.55 -14.85 -11.33
N ASP A 223 -11.14 -15.96 -11.96
CA ASP A 223 -9.86 -16.60 -11.67
C ASP A 223 -8.68 -15.67 -11.96
N LEU A 224 -8.71 -14.96 -13.10
CA LEU A 224 -7.68 -13.98 -13.45
C LEU A 224 -7.67 -12.79 -12.48
N LEU A 225 -8.83 -12.28 -12.07
CA LEU A 225 -8.91 -11.22 -11.08
C LEU A 225 -8.32 -11.68 -9.74
N SER A 226 -8.63 -12.89 -9.30
CA SER A 226 -8.07 -13.47 -8.07
C SER A 226 -6.54 -13.60 -8.16
N GLN A 227 -6.02 -14.12 -9.27
CA GLN A 227 -4.56 -14.24 -9.50
C GLN A 227 -3.86 -12.89 -9.46
N PHE A 228 -4.41 -11.87 -10.12
CA PHE A 228 -3.87 -10.52 -10.07
C PHE A 228 -3.81 -9.97 -8.64
N LEU A 229 -4.87 -10.17 -7.84
CA LEU A 229 -4.90 -9.69 -6.45
C LEU A 229 -3.92 -10.47 -5.55
N GLN A 230 -3.69 -11.74 -5.83
CA GLN A 230 -2.67 -12.54 -5.13
C GLN A 230 -1.25 -12.04 -5.42
N LEU A 231 -0.94 -11.66 -6.67
CA LEU A 231 0.35 -11.04 -7.01
C LEU A 231 0.62 -9.74 -6.23
N LEU A 232 -0.44 -9.04 -5.81
CA LEU A 232 -0.34 -7.79 -5.04
C LEU A 232 -0.40 -7.98 -3.52
N THR A 233 -0.66 -9.20 -3.03
CA THR A 233 -0.81 -9.47 -1.60
C THR A 233 0.50 -10.06 -1.05
N PRO A 234 1.21 -9.38 -0.14
CA PRO A 234 2.45 -9.91 0.41
C PRO A 234 2.18 -11.14 1.28
N GLY A 235 2.72 -12.30 0.89
CA GLY A 235 2.84 -13.47 1.76
C GLY A 235 1.71 -14.50 1.73
N SER A 236 0.92 -14.58 0.66
CA SER A 236 0.08 -15.77 0.42
C SER A 236 0.81 -16.76 -0.49
N ASP A 237 1.81 -17.46 0.07
CA ASP A 237 2.15 -18.79 -0.45
C ASP A 237 1.01 -19.76 -0.05
N PRO A 238 0.63 -20.72 -0.91
CA PRO A 238 -0.39 -21.72 -0.60
C PRO A 238 -0.05 -22.62 0.59
#